data_AF-A0A087UCX0-F1
#
_entry.id   AF-A0A087UCX0-F1
#
_cell.length_a   1.000
_cell.length_b   1.000
_cell.length_c   1.000
_cell.angle_alpha   90.00
_cell.angle_beta   90.00
_cell.angle_gamma   90.00
#
_symmetry.space_group_name_H-M   'P 1'
#
loop_
_entity.id
_entity.type
_entity.pdbx_description
1 polymer ?
#
loop_
_entity_poly.entity_id
_entity_poly.type
_entity_poly.pdbx_seq_one_letter_code
_entity_poly.pdbx_strand_id
1 'polypeptide(L)'
;MKAWVIAVFATVQIGLCWGCMRRGIECIDYEVITRNPEYEERQYPATVWVSARETGPSLSRAQINLYKKLFRYIQGDNLKGAFINSTTPTRTKVVPCREDSVCEPTYTMSLLIPSALYNDLFPIPTDVDLFFEREPPKRYVVRSFGGRPSESQWIAEAQKLADLTLKEPGVARDHYYLNWYDPPLQLFNRLNEVWIPKSINVKSNNQKKEIKDQNDLNEVC
;
A
#
# COMPACT_ATOMS: atom_id res chain seq x y z
N MET A 1 -34.08 -9.10 57.46
CA MET A 1 -32.90 -9.57 56.71
C MET A 1 -33.22 -9.53 55.23
N LYS A 2 -32.63 -8.60 54.45
CA LYS A 2 -32.76 -8.57 52.99
C LYS A 2 -31.35 -8.50 52.41
N ALA A 3 -30.88 -9.61 51.86
CA ALA A 3 -29.58 -9.70 51.20
C ALA A 3 -29.69 -9.06 49.81
N TRP A 4 -28.80 -8.12 49.52
CA TRP A 4 -28.64 -7.56 48.18
C TRP A 4 -27.60 -8.40 47.43
N VAL A 5 -28.02 -9.03 46.34
CA VAL A 5 -27.10 -9.68 45.40
C VAL A 5 -26.58 -8.60 44.46
N ILE A 6 -25.31 -8.26 44.58
CA ILE A 6 -24.63 -7.36 43.64
C ILE A 6 -24.18 -8.20 42.45
N ALA A 7 -24.86 -8.07 41.32
CA ALA A 7 -24.43 -8.67 40.06
C ALA A 7 -23.26 -7.85 39.49
N VAL A 8 -22.07 -8.45 39.43
CA VAL A 8 -20.90 -7.87 38.77
C VAL A 8 -20.95 -8.28 37.30
N PHE A 9 -21.27 -7.34 36.42
CA PHE A 9 -21.15 -7.53 34.98
C PHE A 9 -19.69 -7.38 34.59
N ALA A 10 -18.99 -8.49 34.37
CA ALA A 10 -17.69 -8.50 33.73
C ALA A 10 -17.87 -8.13 32.26
N THR A 11 -17.62 -6.87 31.91
CA THR A 11 -17.55 -6.45 30.52
C THR A 11 -16.28 -7.04 29.91
N VAL A 12 -16.43 -8.05 29.06
CA VAL A 12 -15.36 -8.48 28.16
C VAL A 12 -15.13 -7.30 27.21
N GLN A 13 -14.09 -6.51 27.48
CA GLN A 13 -13.54 -5.56 26.52
C GLN A 13 -12.99 -6.41 25.37
N ILE A 14 -13.85 -6.70 24.39
CA ILE A 14 -13.40 -7.17 23.09
C ILE A 14 -12.59 -6.00 22.54
N GLY A 15 -11.26 -6.12 22.61
CA GLY A 15 -10.35 -5.19 21.96
C GLY A 15 -10.70 -5.19 20.48
N LEU A 16 -11.50 -4.21 20.06
CA LEU A 16 -11.66 -3.91 18.65
C LEU A 16 -10.23 -3.66 18.15
N CYS A 17 -9.76 -4.48 17.23
CA CYS A 17 -8.57 -4.17 16.46
C CYS A 17 -8.99 -2.99 15.58
N TRP A 18 -8.79 -1.76 16.07
CA TRP A 18 -9.10 -0.57 15.27
C TRP A 18 -8.05 -0.55 14.17
N GLY A 19 -8.41 -1.03 12.97
CA GLY A 19 -7.60 -0.84 11.78
C GLY A 19 -7.29 0.65 11.61
N CYS A 20 -6.20 0.95 10.91
CA CYS A 20 -5.76 2.32 10.69
C CYS A 20 -6.92 3.20 10.21
N MET A 21 -7.09 4.36 10.85
CA MET A 21 -8.08 5.36 10.46
C MET A 21 -7.40 6.71 10.31
N ARG A 22 -7.48 7.31 9.12
CA ARG A 22 -6.96 8.65 8.84
C ARG A 22 -8.12 9.56 8.46
N ARG A 23 -8.43 10.54 9.33
CA ARG A 23 -9.51 11.51 9.12
C ARG A 23 -10.88 10.84 8.85
N GLY A 24 -11.15 9.73 9.54
CA GLY A 24 -12.40 8.98 9.37
C GLY A 24 -12.47 8.11 8.11
N ILE A 25 -11.35 7.93 7.41
CA ILE A 25 -11.22 7.04 6.26
C ILE A 25 -10.26 5.91 6.62
N GLU A 26 -10.64 4.67 6.31
CA GLU A 26 -9.79 3.48 6.50
C GLU A 26 -8.45 3.68 5.79
N CYS A 27 -7.35 3.47 6.52
CA CYS A 27 -6.01 3.48 5.98
C CYS A 27 -5.35 2.11 6.02
N ILE A 28 -4.32 1.96 5.19
CA ILE A 28 -3.47 0.78 5.19
C ILE A 28 -2.69 0.66 6.51
N ASP A 29 -2.75 -0.51 7.13
CA ASP A 29 -1.95 -0.85 8.31
C ASP A 29 -0.49 -1.13 7.94
N TYR A 30 0.43 -0.85 8.87
CA TYR A 30 1.84 -1.21 8.74
C TYR A 30 2.53 -1.30 10.10
N GLU A 31 3.63 -2.05 10.11
CA GLU A 31 4.59 -2.09 11.23
C GLU A 31 5.86 -1.35 10.81
N VAL A 32 6.38 -0.49 11.68
CA VAL A 32 7.68 0.17 11.45
C VAL A 32 8.79 -0.74 11.95
N ILE A 33 9.63 -1.22 11.04
CA ILE A 33 10.77 -2.10 11.33
C ILE A 33 11.97 -1.28 11.81
N THR A 34 12.27 -0.19 11.09
CA THR A 34 13.40 0.69 11.41
C THR A 34 13.02 2.14 11.15
N ARG A 35 13.40 3.05 12.05
CA ARG A 35 13.28 4.50 11.86
C ARG A 35 14.66 5.10 11.61
N ASN A 36 14.85 5.68 10.44
CA ASN A 36 15.98 6.56 10.16
C ASN A 36 15.52 8.02 10.30
N PRO A 37 16.45 8.99 10.39
CA PRO A 37 16.08 10.40 10.53
C PRO A 37 15.20 10.94 9.39
N GLU A 38 15.32 10.40 8.18
CA GLU A 38 14.66 10.93 6.98
C GLU A 38 13.71 9.96 6.26
N TYR A 39 13.65 8.70 6.69
CA TYR A 39 12.80 7.66 6.12
C TYR A 39 12.58 6.51 7.12
N GLU A 40 11.58 5.67 6.86
CA GLU A 40 11.26 4.49 7.66
C GLU A 40 11.30 3.22 6.80
N GLU A 41 11.70 2.09 7.38
CA GLU A 41 11.44 0.77 6.81
C GLU A 41 10.14 0.25 7.42
N ARG A 42 9.16 -0.08 6.59
CA ARG A 42 7.83 -0.50 7.01
C ARG A 42 7.44 -1.84 6.39
N GLN A 43 6.87 -2.72 7.18
CA GLN A 43 6.23 -3.97 6.75
C GLN A 43 4.73 -3.76 6.64
N TYR A 44 4.18 -4.07 5.46
CA TYR A 44 2.75 -4.02 5.19
C TYR A 44 2.17 -5.43 5.14
N PRO A 45 0.90 -5.62 5.55
CA PRO A 45 0.20 -6.90 5.40
C PRO A 45 -0.13 -7.18 3.93
N ALA A 46 -0.74 -8.34 3.66
CA ALA A 46 -1.32 -8.60 2.34
C ALA A 46 -2.43 -7.60 2.04
N THR A 47 -2.50 -7.11 0.81
CA THR A 47 -3.47 -6.11 0.39
C THR A 47 -4.09 -6.46 -0.96
N VAL A 48 -5.28 -5.90 -1.22
CA VAL A 48 -5.94 -5.98 -2.52
C VAL A 48 -6.16 -4.57 -3.04
N TRP A 49 -5.78 -4.34 -4.29
CA TRP A 49 -5.90 -3.06 -4.97
C TRP A 49 -6.73 -3.20 -6.23
N VAL A 50 -7.57 -2.22 -6.53
CA VAL A 50 -8.09 -2.01 -7.89
C VAL A 50 -7.19 -1.00 -8.59
N SER A 51 -6.75 -1.34 -9.80
CA SER A 51 -5.69 -0.64 -10.50
C SER A 51 -6.06 -0.33 -11.94
N ALA A 52 -5.50 0.75 -12.46
CA ALA A 52 -5.53 1.16 -13.86
C ALA A 52 -4.12 1.56 -14.31
N ARG A 53 -3.82 1.41 -15.60
CA ARG A 53 -2.49 1.73 -16.15
C ARG A 53 -2.59 2.69 -17.34
N GLU A 54 -1.64 3.61 -17.43
CA GLU A 54 -1.42 4.51 -18.57
C GLU A 54 0.09 4.71 -18.78
N THR A 55 0.51 4.82 -20.03
CA THR A 55 1.88 5.18 -20.43
C THR A 55 1.81 6.54 -21.10
N GLY A 56 2.75 7.44 -20.74
CA GLY A 56 2.74 8.80 -21.25
C GLY A 56 3.80 9.67 -20.59
N PRO A 57 4.09 10.88 -21.09
CA PRO A 57 5.18 11.72 -20.59
C PRO A 57 4.81 12.57 -19.37
N SER A 58 3.53 12.64 -18.99
CA SER A 58 3.05 13.52 -17.91
C SER A 58 2.38 12.73 -16.78
N LEU A 59 2.98 12.77 -15.59
CA LEU A 59 2.40 12.19 -14.39
C LEU A 59 1.07 12.86 -14.06
N SER A 60 1.01 14.19 -14.12
CA SER A 60 -0.20 14.94 -13.76
C SER A 60 -1.41 14.55 -14.62
N ARG A 61 -1.21 14.39 -15.94
CA ARG A 61 -2.27 13.94 -16.86
C ARG A 61 -2.70 12.51 -16.57
N ALA A 62 -1.73 11.60 -16.41
CA ALA A 62 -2.02 10.21 -16.10
C ALA A 62 -2.79 10.07 -14.77
N GLN A 63 -2.39 10.80 -13.72
CA GLN A 63 -3.08 10.78 -12.44
C GLN A 63 -4.55 11.21 -12.55
N ILE A 64 -4.86 12.26 -13.32
CA ILE A 64 -6.25 12.71 -13.54
C ILE A 64 -7.07 11.65 -14.26
N ASN A 65 -6.53 11.07 -15.33
CA ASN A 65 -7.23 10.08 -16.14
C ASN A 65 -7.48 8.78 -15.36
N LEU A 66 -6.44 8.26 -14.72
CA LEU A 66 -6.51 7.02 -13.96
C LEU A 66 -7.43 7.17 -12.74
N TYR A 67 -7.33 8.29 -12.01
CA TYR A 67 -8.22 8.54 -10.87
C TYR A 67 -9.68 8.60 -11.30
N LYS A 68 -10.00 9.21 -12.46
CA LYS A 68 -11.38 9.23 -12.97
C LYS A 68 -11.94 7.82 -13.20
N LYS A 69 -11.14 6.90 -13.74
CA LYS A 69 -11.56 5.50 -13.95
C LYS A 69 -11.83 4.80 -12.62
N LEU A 70 -10.87 4.87 -11.71
CA LEU A 70 -10.96 4.25 -10.39
C LEU A 70 -12.08 4.86 -9.54
N PHE A 71 -12.32 6.16 -9.67
CA PHE A 71 -13.39 6.85 -8.97
C PHE A 71 -14.77 6.39 -9.46
N ARG A 72 -14.98 6.22 -10.77
CA ARG A 72 -16.25 5.66 -11.29
C ARG A 72 -16.53 4.27 -10.70
N TYR A 73 -15.51 3.42 -10.63
CA TYR A 73 -15.64 2.08 -10.04
C TYR A 73 -16.19 2.11 -8.60
N ILE A 74 -15.59 2.92 -7.72
CA ILE A 74 -16.06 3.03 -6.33
C ILE A 74 -17.40 3.77 -6.20
N GLN A 75 -17.83 4.49 -7.24
CA GLN A 75 -19.13 5.18 -7.31
C GLN A 75 -20.23 4.34 -8.00
N GLY A 76 -20.01 3.04 -8.18
CA GLY A 76 -21.04 2.12 -8.69
C GLY A 76 -20.87 1.67 -10.14
N ASP A 77 -19.82 2.09 -10.84
CA ASP A 77 -19.48 1.57 -12.18
C ASP A 77 -18.80 0.20 -12.05
N ASN A 78 -19.59 -0.77 -11.57
CA ASN A 78 -19.22 -2.15 -11.34
C ASN A 78 -20.46 -3.02 -11.50
N LEU A 79 -20.29 -4.32 -11.71
CA LEU A 79 -21.40 -5.22 -12.07
C LEU A 79 -22.51 -5.31 -11.01
N LYS A 80 -22.26 -4.86 -9.77
CA LYS A 80 -23.26 -4.84 -8.69
C LYS A 80 -23.91 -3.47 -8.50
N GLY A 81 -23.51 -2.42 -9.23
CA GLY A 81 -23.96 -1.06 -8.98
C GLY A 81 -23.61 -0.55 -7.57
N ALA A 82 -22.62 -1.17 -6.92
CA ALA A 82 -22.37 -0.99 -5.49
C ALA A 82 -21.41 0.19 -5.24
N PHE A 83 -21.75 1.03 -4.28
CA PHE A 83 -20.83 2.06 -3.77
C PHE A 83 -19.81 1.41 -2.84
N ILE A 84 -18.54 1.74 -3.04
CA ILE A 84 -17.42 1.24 -2.23
C ILE A 84 -16.86 2.41 -1.44
N ASN A 85 -16.68 2.21 -0.14
CA ASN A 85 -16.03 3.21 0.71
C ASN A 85 -14.61 3.48 0.21
N SER A 86 -14.26 4.75 0.09
CA SER A 86 -12.89 5.14 -0.21
C SER A 86 -11.97 4.76 0.96
N THR A 87 -10.72 4.47 0.64
CA THR A 87 -9.64 4.18 1.60
C THR A 87 -8.42 5.03 1.26
N THR A 88 -7.40 5.00 2.11
CA THR A 88 -6.18 5.79 1.91
C THR A 88 -4.90 5.00 2.21
N PRO A 89 -3.80 5.16 1.47
CA PRO A 89 -3.58 6.11 0.39
C PRO A 89 -4.12 5.66 -0.97
N THR A 90 -4.31 6.63 -1.87
CA THR A 90 -4.26 6.39 -3.32
C THR A 90 -2.79 6.28 -3.71
N ARG A 91 -2.43 5.19 -4.37
CA ARG A 91 -1.03 4.87 -4.71
C ARG A 91 -0.83 4.93 -6.22
N THR A 92 0.26 5.55 -6.69
CA THR A 92 0.67 5.53 -8.10
C THR A 92 2.05 4.93 -8.23
N LYS A 93 2.17 3.73 -8.80
CA LYS A 93 3.44 3.13 -9.23
C LYS A 93 3.97 3.91 -10.43
N VAL A 94 5.22 4.32 -10.36
CA VAL A 94 5.95 4.96 -11.46
C VAL A 94 7.08 4.03 -11.87
N VAL A 95 7.03 3.58 -13.12
CA VAL A 95 8.16 2.90 -13.79
C VAL A 95 8.76 3.94 -14.74
N PRO A 96 9.91 4.54 -14.39
CA PRO A 96 10.55 5.56 -15.24
C PRO A 96 11.02 4.95 -16.56
N CYS A 97 11.03 5.77 -17.61
CA CYS A 97 11.76 5.41 -18.83
C CYS A 97 13.27 5.55 -18.57
N ARG A 98 14.10 4.68 -19.16
CA ARG A 98 15.55 4.82 -19.07
C ARG A 98 16.00 5.96 -19.99
N GLU A 99 16.93 6.79 -19.51
CA GLU A 99 17.43 7.96 -20.24
C GLU A 99 17.97 7.66 -21.64
N ASP A 100 18.43 6.43 -21.88
CA ASP A 100 19.01 5.95 -23.13
C ASP A 100 18.01 5.28 -24.08
N SER A 101 16.72 5.31 -23.76
CA SER A 101 15.68 4.60 -24.50
C SER A 101 14.58 5.51 -25.03
N VAL A 102 14.08 5.20 -26.22
CA VAL A 102 12.87 5.83 -26.78
C VAL A 102 11.66 5.18 -26.12
N CYS A 103 11.37 5.56 -24.87
CA CYS A 103 10.17 5.13 -24.17
C CYS A 103 9.53 6.26 -23.35
N GLU A 104 8.33 5.99 -22.87
CA GLU A 104 7.61 6.86 -21.94
C GLU A 104 7.46 6.14 -20.59
N PRO A 105 7.42 6.88 -19.48
CA PRO A 105 7.18 6.28 -18.17
C PRO A 105 5.78 5.65 -18.13
N THR A 106 5.67 4.58 -17.36
CA THR A 106 4.40 3.88 -17.14
C THR A 106 3.90 4.17 -15.73
N TYR A 107 2.64 4.59 -15.64
CA TYR A 107 1.94 4.89 -14.40
C TYR A 107 0.87 3.85 -14.15
N THR A 108 0.88 3.25 -12.97
CA THR A 108 -0.22 2.39 -12.51
C THR A 108 -0.78 2.98 -11.22
N MET A 109 -2.00 3.51 -11.28
CA MET A 109 -2.68 4.04 -10.10
C MET A 109 -3.56 2.96 -9.51
N SER A 110 -3.62 2.94 -8.18
CA SER A 110 -4.28 1.91 -7.39
C SER A 110 -5.07 2.54 -6.24
N LEU A 111 -6.31 2.10 -6.06
CA LEU A 111 -7.09 2.32 -4.84
C LEU A 111 -7.07 1.04 -4.01
N LEU A 112 -6.79 1.18 -2.72
CA LEU A 112 -6.87 0.07 -1.79
C LEU A 112 -8.34 -0.37 -1.68
N ILE A 113 -8.58 -1.68 -1.68
CA ILE A 113 -9.91 -2.21 -1.38
C ILE A 113 -10.10 -2.19 0.14
N PRO A 114 -11.27 -1.78 0.67
CA PRO A 114 -11.57 -1.92 2.09
C PRO A 114 -11.32 -3.35 2.58
N SER A 115 -10.71 -3.50 3.75
CA SER A 115 -10.40 -4.81 4.35
C SER A 115 -11.64 -5.70 4.50
N ALA A 116 -12.80 -5.10 4.75
CA ALA A 116 -14.10 -5.78 4.80
C ALA A 116 -14.49 -6.50 3.50
N LEU A 117 -13.84 -6.20 2.37
CA LEU A 117 -14.14 -6.77 1.05
C LEU A 117 -13.11 -7.79 0.55
N TYR A 118 -12.04 -8.09 1.30
CA TYR A 118 -10.90 -8.91 0.84
C TYR A 118 -11.24 -10.34 0.40
N ASN A 119 -12.30 -10.95 0.96
CA ASN A 119 -12.77 -12.30 0.61
C ASN A 119 -13.55 -12.32 -0.72
N ASP A 120 -13.04 -11.61 -1.72
CA ASP A 120 -13.61 -11.52 -3.08
C ASP A 120 -15.03 -10.98 -3.12
N LEU A 121 -15.34 -10.15 -2.12
CA LEU A 121 -16.62 -9.47 -2.02
C LEU A 121 -16.62 -8.16 -2.80
N PHE A 122 -15.44 -7.64 -3.18
CA PHE A 122 -15.32 -6.47 -4.05
C PHE A 122 -16.00 -6.74 -5.42
N PRO A 123 -16.85 -5.82 -5.92
CA PRO A 123 -17.57 -6.02 -7.16
C PRO A 123 -16.61 -5.96 -8.35
N ILE A 124 -16.91 -6.70 -9.42
CA ILE A 124 -16.13 -6.71 -10.66
C ILE A 124 -16.36 -5.39 -11.41
N PRO A 125 -15.31 -4.68 -11.86
CA PRO A 125 -15.46 -3.46 -12.64
C PRO A 125 -16.12 -3.74 -14.00
N THR A 126 -16.88 -2.78 -14.50
CA THR A 126 -17.43 -2.76 -15.87
C THR A 126 -16.39 -2.25 -16.89
N ASP A 127 -15.50 -1.36 -16.45
CA ASP A 127 -14.38 -0.85 -17.24
C ASP A 127 -13.29 -1.93 -17.38
N VAL A 128 -13.06 -2.39 -18.62
CA VAL A 128 -12.12 -3.49 -18.93
C VAL A 128 -10.65 -3.13 -18.70
N ASP A 129 -10.34 -1.84 -18.55
CA ASP A 129 -8.97 -1.38 -18.26
C ASP A 129 -8.66 -1.43 -16.75
N LEU A 130 -9.64 -1.74 -15.90
CA LEU A 130 -9.47 -1.94 -14.46
C LEU A 130 -9.17 -3.41 -14.15
N PHE A 131 -8.18 -3.62 -13.30
CA PHE A 131 -7.78 -4.95 -12.85
C PHE A 131 -7.46 -4.97 -11.35
N PHE A 132 -7.59 -6.15 -10.74
CA PHE A 132 -7.23 -6.32 -9.34
C PHE A 132 -5.79 -6.81 -9.17
N GLU A 133 -5.08 -6.22 -8.23
CA GLU A 133 -3.74 -6.63 -7.82
C GLU A 133 -3.79 -7.10 -6.37
N ARG A 134 -3.52 -8.40 -6.16
CA ARG A 134 -3.27 -8.94 -4.82
C ARG A 134 -1.79 -8.84 -4.52
N GLU A 135 -1.45 -8.03 -3.54
CA GLU A 135 -0.08 -7.84 -3.12
C GLU A 135 0.15 -8.64 -1.83
N PRO A 136 1.08 -9.61 -1.82
CA PRO A 136 1.44 -10.33 -0.60
C PRO A 136 2.08 -9.37 0.40
N PRO A 137 2.30 -9.78 1.67
CA PRO A 137 2.98 -8.93 2.64
C PRO A 137 4.29 -8.40 2.08
N LYS A 138 4.45 -7.08 2.11
CA LYS A 138 5.53 -6.40 1.38
C LYS A 138 6.22 -5.35 2.23
N ARG A 139 7.53 -5.22 2.02
CA ARG A 139 8.35 -4.26 2.72
C ARG A 139 8.67 -3.08 1.83
N TYR A 140 8.65 -1.90 2.42
CA TYR A 140 8.98 -0.66 1.74
C TYR A 140 9.91 0.18 2.61
N VAL A 141 10.82 0.91 1.97
CA VAL A 141 11.38 2.13 2.54
C VAL A 141 10.47 3.28 2.16
N VAL A 142 10.15 4.12 3.14
CA VAL A 142 9.10 5.13 3.05
C VAL A 142 9.61 6.47 3.53
N ARG A 143 9.42 7.50 2.70
CA ARG A 143 9.68 8.89 3.06
C ARG A 143 8.38 9.67 3.04
N SER A 144 8.07 10.31 4.17
CA SER A 144 6.86 11.12 4.35
C SER A 144 7.18 12.61 4.24
N PHE A 145 6.28 13.37 3.62
CA PHE A 145 6.41 14.82 3.49
C PHE A 145 5.03 15.50 3.35
N GLY A 146 5.00 16.82 3.53
CA GLY A 146 3.76 17.60 3.57
C GLY A 146 3.42 18.35 2.29
N GLY A 147 2.28 19.06 2.29
CA GLY A 147 1.94 20.04 1.26
C GLY A 147 1.16 19.50 0.06
N ARG A 148 1.12 20.30 -1.02
CA ARG A 148 0.54 19.97 -2.33
C ARG A 148 1.67 19.86 -3.36
N PRO A 149 2.31 18.69 -3.48
CA PRO A 149 3.45 18.54 -4.38
C PRO A 149 3.09 18.84 -5.83
N SER A 150 3.92 19.63 -6.50
CA SER A 150 4.00 19.62 -7.95
C SER A 150 4.59 18.29 -8.45
N GLU A 151 4.47 18.03 -9.75
CA GLU A 151 5.12 16.89 -10.40
C GLU A 151 6.64 16.88 -10.16
N SER A 152 7.30 18.04 -10.25
CA SER A 152 8.73 18.17 -9.95
C SER A 152 9.07 17.88 -8.48
N GLN A 153 8.21 18.26 -7.53
CA GLN A 153 8.41 17.95 -6.12
C GLN A 153 8.26 16.46 -5.83
N TRP A 154 7.29 15.78 -6.46
CA TRP A 154 7.18 14.32 -6.37
C TRP A 154 8.44 13.61 -6.84
N ILE A 155 8.97 14.02 -7.99
CA ILE A 155 10.20 13.46 -8.56
C ILE A 155 11.40 13.73 -7.64
N ALA A 156 11.51 14.95 -7.10
CA ALA A 156 12.59 15.31 -6.18
C ALA A 156 12.56 14.49 -4.87
N GLU A 157 11.39 14.28 -4.26
CA GLU A 157 11.26 13.44 -3.05
C GLU A 157 11.55 11.97 -3.34
N ALA A 158 11.21 11.49 -4.55
CA ALA A 158 11.53 10.13 -4.96
C ALA A 158 13.03 9.93 -5.19
N GLN A 159 13.69 10.87 -5.89
CA GLN A 159 15.14 10.87 -6.06
C GLN A 159 15.84 10.92 -4.71
N LYS A 160 15.39 11.80 -3.81
CA LYS A 160 15.97 11.91 -2.46
C LYS A 160 15.88 10.60 -1.68
N LEU A 161 14.75 9.90 -1.72
CA LEU A 161 14.64 8.58 -1.07
C LEU A 161 15.56 7.54 -1.72
N ALA A 162 15.68 7.54 -3.05
CA ALA A 162 16.59 6.64 -3.76
C ALA A 162 18.06 6.90 -3.36
N ASP A 163 18.47 8.16 -3.24
CA ASP A 163 19.82 8.55 -2.82
C ASP A 163 20.11 8.15 -1.37
N LEU A 164 19.15 8.40 -0.46
CA LEU A 164 19.25 8.03 0.97
C LEU A 164 19.39 6.51 1.17
N THR A 165 18.87 5.72 0.23
CA THR A 165 18.84 4.25 0.30
C THR A 165 19.77 3.59 -0.72
N LEU A 166 20.72 4.36 -1.28
CA LEU A 166 21.65 3.88 -2.31
C LEU A 166 22.47 2.67 -1.85
N LYS A 167 22.85 2.64 -0.57
CA LYS A 167 23.65 1.57 0.05
C LYS A 167 22.82 0.49 0.75
N GLU A 168 21.50 0.64 0.78
CA GLU A 168 20.60 -0.31 1.42
C GLU A 168 20.36 -1.54 0.52
N PRO A 169 20.73 -2.76 0.95
CA PRO A 169 20.54 -3.95 0.14
C PRO A 169 19.05 -4.27 -0.01
N GLY A 170 18.68 -4.75 -1.20
CA GLY A 170 17.33 -5.18 -1.51
C GLY A 170 16.33 -4.07 -1.85
N VAL A 171 16.71 -2.79 -1.73
CA VAL A 171 15.86 -1.68 -2.18
C VAL A 171 15.81 -1.65 -3.71
N ALA A 172 14.59 -1.75 -4.25
CA ALA A 172 14.33 -1.75 -5.68
C ALA A 172 14.76 -0.44 -6.36
N ARG A 173 15.09 -0.50 -7.66
CA ARG A 173 15.59 0.65 -8.45
C ARG A 173 14.87 0.84 -9.77
N ASP A 174 13.99 -0.09 -10.10
CA ASP A 174 13.21 -0.11 -11.34
C ASP A 174 11.88 0.65 -11.21
N HIS A 175 11.39 0.87 -9.99
CA HIS A 175 10.15 1.61 -9.77
C HIS A 175 10.02 2.15 -8.34
N TYR A 176 9.12 3.11 -8.18
CA TYR A 176 8.72 3.67 -6.88
C TYR A 176 7.21 3.95 -6.88
N TYR A 177 6.67 4.32 -5.72
CA TYR A 177 5.26 4.63 -5.54
C TYR A 177 5.08 6.01 -4.94
N LEU A 178 4.16 6.78 -5.50
CA LEU A 178 3.69 8.05 -4.98
C LEU A 178 2.36 7.83 -4.27
N ASN A 179 2.28 8.18 -2.99
CA ASN A 179 1.15 7.85 -2.14
C ASN A 179 0.50 9.12 -1.61
N TRP A 180 -0.75 9.31 -1.98
CA TRP A 180 -1.53 10.47 -1.62
C TRP A 180 -2.63 10.10 -0.63
N TYR A 181 -2.60 10.72 0.56
CA TYR A 181 -3.48 10.29 1.65
C TYR A 181 -4.76 11.10 1.83
N ASP A 182 -4.69 12.41 1.63
CA ASP A 182 -5.76 13.32 2.05
C ASP A 182 -6.61 13.79 0.87
N PRO A 183 -7.93 13.94 1.01
CA PRO A 183 -8.81 14.34 -0.09
C PRO A 183 -8.47 15.72 -0.70
N PRO A 184 -8.92 16.02 -1.94
CA PRO A 184 -8.57 17.26 -2.65
C PRO A 184 -8.84 18.55 -1.86
N LEU A 185 -9.99 18.60 -1.16
CA LEU A 185 -10.44 19.75 -0.37
C LEU A 185 -9.62 19.97 0.91
N GLN A 186 -8.76 19.03 1.30
CA GLN A 186 -7.96 19.18 2.52
C GLN A 186 -6.87 20.25 2.33
N LEU A 187 -7.01 21.40 2.99
CA LEU A 187 -6.12 22.55 2.78
C LEU A 187 -4.77 22.41 3.50
N PHE A 188 -4.76 21.95 4.76
CA PHE A 188 -3.56 21.95 5.63
C PHE A 188 -3.21 20.55 6.17
N ASN A 189 -1.96 20.38 6.64
CA ASN A 189 -1.41 19.16 7.23
C ASN A 189 -1.67 17.89 6.38
N ARG A 190 -1.35 18.00 5.09
CA ARG A 190 -1.44 16.89 4.15
C ARG A 190 -0.26 15.94 4.36
N LEU A 191 -0.50 14.64 4.23
CA LEU A 191 0.52 13.59 4.18
C LEU A 191 0.63 13.09 2.75
N ASN A 192 1.85 13.11 2.27
CA ASN A 192 2.27 12.50 1.02
C ASN A 192 3.45 11.59 1.34
N GLU A 193 3.59 10.49 0.63
CA GLU A 193 4.72 9.59 0.84
C GLU A 193 5.27 9.05 -0.46
N VAL A 194 6.58 8.85 -0.52
CA VAL A 194 7.23 8.02 -1.55
C VAL A 194 7.62 6.70 -0.94
N TRP A 195 7.27 5.60 -1.61
CA TRP A 195 7.65 4.25 -1.20
C TRP A 195 8.53 3.59 -2.26
N ILE A 196 9.56 2.86 -1.84
CA ILE A 196 10.35 1.99 -2.71
C ILE A 196 10.35 0.58 -2.10
N PRO A 197 9.99 -0.48 -2.87
CA PRO A 197 10.03 -1.84 -2.34
C PRO A 197 11.41 -2.22 -1.83
N LYS A 198 11.44 -2.97 -0.74
CA LYS A 198 12.65 -3.62 -0.22
C LYS A 198 12.43 -5.13 -0.23
N SER A 199 13.29 -5.86 -0.92
CA SER A 199 13.28 -7.31 -0.82
C SER A 199 13.72 -7.72 0.58
N ILE A 200 12.95 -8.63 1.18
CA ILE A 200 13.39 -9.30 2.39
C ILE A 200 14.42 -10.30 1.92
N ASN A 201 15.69 -10.09 2.26
CA ASN A 201 16.70 -11.14 2.13
C ASN A 201 16.28 -12.29 3.06
N VAL A 202 15.44 -13.20 2.56
CA VAL A 202 15.17 -14.48 3.20
C VAL A 202 16.45 -15.28 3.03
N LYS A 203 17.44 -15.03 3.89
CA LYS A 203 18.53 -15.99 4.08
C LYS A 203 17.88 -17.30 4.52
N SER A 204 17.70 -18.22 3.58
CA SER A 204 17.86 -19.67 3.73
C SER A 204 17.28 -20.37 4.97
N ASN A 205 16.18 -19.89 5.56
CA ASN A 205 15.52 -20.62 6.65
C ASN A 205 14.63 -21.78 6.18
N ASN A 206 14.27 -21.83 4.89
CA ASN A 206 13.57 -23.01 4.35
C ASN A 206 14.53 -24.09 3.84
N GLN A 207 15.71 -23.72 3.30
CA GLN A 207 16.73 -24.72 2.97
C GLN A 207 17.34 -25.37 4.20
N LYS A 208 17.54 -24.64 5.31
CA LYS A 208 17.98 -25.28 6.57
C LYS A 208 16.89 -26.11 7.26
N LYS A 209 15.61 -25.83 7.03
CA LYS A 209 14.51 -26.63 7.60
C LYS A 209 14.29 -27.92 6.79
N GLU A 210 14.31 -27.83 5.46
CA GLU A 210 14.26 -29.03 4.60
C GLU A 210 15.52 -29.90 4.74
N ILE A 211 16.72 -29.34 4.88
CA ILE A 211 17.94 -30.13 5.10
C ILE A 211 17.98 -30.74 6.52
N LYS A 212 17.35 -30.09 7.52
CA LYS A 212 17.30 -30.63 8.89
C LYS A 212 16.23 -31.71 9.04
N ASP A 213 15.06 -31.51 8.46
CA ASP A 213 13.97 -32.51 8.47
C ASP A 213 14.34 -33.75 7.63
N GLN A 214 15.14 -33.61 6.56
CA GLN A 214 15.66 -34.74 5.78
C GLN A 214 16.81 -35.49 6.49
N ASN A 215 17.60 -34.82 7.33
CA ASN A 215 18.65 -35.46 8.12
C ASN A 215 18.08 -36.15 9.38
N ASP A 216 17.06 -35.58 10.03
CA ASP A 216 16.41 -36.18 11.20
C ASP A 216 15.58 -37.44 10.86
N LEU A 217 15.20 -37.63 9.58
CA LEU A 217 14.55 -38.86 9.08
C LEU A 217 15.55 -39.96 8.67
N ASN A 218 16.84 -39.65 8.54
CA ASN A 218 17.89 -40.60 8.15
C ASN A 218 18.76 -41.05 9.35
N GLU A 219 18.54 -40.51 10.55
CA GLU A 219 19.21 -40.90 11.79
C GLU A 219 18.36 -41.77 12.74
N VAL A 220 17.14 -42.15 12.33
CA VAL A 220 16.31 -43.13 13.05
C VAL A 220 16.22 -44.41 12.22
N CYS A 221 17.32 -45.18 12.27
CA CYS A 221 17.24 -46.63 12.39
C CYS A 221 16.81 -46.98 13.82
#